data_AF-A0ABD2P885-F1
#
_entry.id   AF-A0ABD2P885-F1
#
_cell.length_a   1.000
_cell.length_b   1.000
_cell.length_c   1.000
_cell.angle_alpha   90.00
_cell.angle_beta   90.00
_cell.angle_gamma   90.00
#
_symmetry.space_group_name_H-M   'P 1'
#
loop_
_entity.id
_entity.type
_entity.pdbx_description
1 polymer ?
#
loop_
_entity_poly.entity_id
_entity_poly.type
_entity_poly.pdbx_seq_one_letter_code
_entity_poly.pdbx_strand_id
1 'polypeptide(L)'
;MSNLKMKRAKAYRNTAITEIQLLLDFAKRAESDINQYNIFKARFSDIERIRDEFDHQNTTIVDLILQDENGDITLEDTLREGFLADYYCVKAIYDTITSEISKSDTVPNSSSSSSKLHANMRLPKLELKRFEGDCTQFPTFIGLFNALVHNNASLSKDEKFHYLVSSLPPLTSLESNSTL
;
A
#
# COMPACT_ATOMS: atom_id res chain seq x y z
N MET A 1 -37.04 19.41 7.33
CA MET A 1 -35.67 19.01 7.77
C MET A 1 -34.92 18.19 6.72
N SER A 2 -35.56 17.27 5.99
CA SER A 2 -34.94 16.43 4.94
C SER A 2 -34.21 17.24 3.85
N ASN A 3 -34.81 18.32 3.36
CA ASN A 3 -34.24 19.13 2.27
C ASN A 3 -32.89 19.80 2.64
N LEU A 4 -32.76 20.30 3.87
CA LEU A 4 -31.50 20.88 4.35
C LEU A 4 -30.39 19.83 4.51
N LYS A 5 -30.75 18.64 5.02
CA LYS A 5 -29.81 17.51 5.14
C LYS A 5 -29.30 17.06 3.78
N MET A 6 -30.20 16.92 2.80
CA MET A 6 -29.86 16.60 1.41
C MET A 6 -28.91 17.63 0.80
N LYS A 7 -29.23 18.92 0.91
CA LYS A 7 -28.39 20.01 0.39
C LYS A 7 -26.99 19.98 1.00
N ARG A 8 -26.91 19.76 2.32
CA ARG A 8 -25.62 19.68 3.04
C ARG A 8 -24.79 18.48 2.59
N ALA A 9 -25.39 17.30 2.49
CA ALA A 9 -24.69 16.10 2.02
C ALA A 9 -24.17 16.27 0.58
N LYS A 10 -24.97 16.85 -0.32
CA LYS A 10 -24.54 17.17 -1.69
C LYS A 10 -23.35 18.14 -1.72
N ALA A 11 -23.35 19.15 -0.86
CA ALA A 11 -22.24 20.10 -0.78
C ALA A 11 -20.93 19.42 -0.36
N TYR A 12 -20.94 18.60 0.71
CA TYR A 12 -19.74 17.88 1.16
C TYR A 12 -19.26 16.83 0.15
N ARG A 13 -20.18 16.08 -0.47
CA ARG A 13 -19.82 15.16 -1.56
C ARG A 13 -19.12 15.89 -2.70
N ASN A 14 -19.63 17.05 -3.11
CA ASN A 14 -19.02 17.85 -4.17
C ASN A 14 -17.64 18.37 -3.77
N THR A 15 -17.42 18.70 -2.49
CA THR A 15 -16.08 19.00 -1.96
C THR A 15 -15.14 17.80 -2.12
N ALA A 16 -15.57 16.60 -1.73
CA ALA A 16 -14.77 15.38 -1.90
C ALA A 16 -14.45 15.07 -3.38
N ILE A 17 -15.42 15.26 -4.29
CA ILE A 17 -15.20 15.15 -5.75
C ILE A 17 -14.15 16.16 -6.22
N THR A 18 -14.23 17.42 -5.78
CA THR A 18 -13.26 18.45 -6.16
C THR A 18 -11.86 18.11 -5.61
N GLU A 19 -11.78 17.59 -4.39
CA GLU A 19 -10.52 17.16 -3.77
C GLU A 19 -9.87 16.01 -4.55
N ILE A 20 -10.63 14.99 -4.97
CA ILE A 20 -10.05 13.88 -5.75
C ILE A 20 -9.60 14.32 -7.15
N GLN A 21 -10.34 15.20 -7.81
CA GLN A 21 -9.96 15.76 -9.11
C GLN A 21 -8.67 16.58 -9.02
N LEU A 22 -8.55 17.40 -7.97
CA LEU A 22 -7.32 18.14 -7.71
C LEU A 22 -6.14 17.20 -7.43
N LEU A 23 -6.37 16.12 -6.66
CA LEU A 23 -5.36 15.11 -6.38
C LEU A 23 -4.92 14.39 -7.66
N LEU A 24 -5.85 14.11 -8.57
CA LEU A 24 -5.57 13.55 -9.90
C LEU A 24 -4.72 14.48 -10.75
N ASP A 25 -4.98 15.79 -10.74
CA ASP A 25 -4.14 16.76 -11.43
C ASP A 25 -2.71 16.80 -10.86
N PHE A 26 -2.57 16.68 -9.54
CA PHE A 26 -1.24 16.53 -8.92
C PHE A 26 -0.56 15.22 -9.30
N ALA A 27 -1.30 14.11 -9.34
CA ALA A 27 -0.79 12.81 -9.74
C ALA A 27 -0.21 12.85 -11.16
N LYS A 28 -0.96 13.42 -12.12
CA LYS A 28 -0.52 13.58 -13.51
C LYS A 28 0.74 14.45 -13.66
N ARG A 29 0.89 15.49 -12.83
CA ARG A 29 2.10 16.34 -12.83
C ARG A 29 3.30 15.62 -12.20
N ALA A 30 3.06 14.74 -11.23
CA ALA A 30 4.09 13.98 -10.54
C ALA A 30 4.80 12.95 -11.45
N GLU A 31 4.15 12.49 -12.52
CA GLU A 31 4.76 11.59 -13.51
C GLU A 31 5.97 12.22 -14.22
N SER A 32 6.06 13.56 -14.27
CA SER A 32 7.10 14.27 -15.02
C SER A 32 8.15 14.98 -14.14
N ASP A 33 7.93 15.12 -12.84
CA ASP A 33 8.80 15.90 -11.94
C ASP A 33 8.84 15.30 -10.52
N ILE A 34 10.05 14.94 -10.08
CA ILE A 34 10.30 14.34 -8.76
C ILE A 34 9.96 15.28 -7.59
N ASN A 35 10.04 16.60 -7.78
CA ASN A 35 9.64 17.57 -6.76
C ASN A 35 8.11 17.59 -6.61
N GLN A 36 7.39 17.47 -7.72
CA GLN A 36 5.92 17.34 -7.71
C GLN A 36 5.49 16.02 -7.09
N TYR A 37 6.27 14.94 -7.27
CA TYR A 37 6.00 13.66 -6.62
C TYR A 37 6.01 13.74 -5.09
N ASN A 38 6.98 14.43 -4.47
CA ASN A 38 7.01 14.55 -3.01
C ASN A 38 5.78 15.30 -2.46
N ILE A 39 5.34 16.36 -3.15
CA ILE A 39 4.12 17.11 -2.80
C ILE A 39 2.88 16.23 -3.00
N PHE A 40 2.80 15.53 -4.12
CA PHE A 40 1.73 14.59 -4.41
C PHE A 40 1.65 13.48 -3.37
N LYS A 41 2.78 12.86 -3.00
CA LYS A 41 2.88 11.82 -1.98
C LYS A 41 2.35 12.28 -0.62
N ALA A 42 2.64 13.52 -0.22
CA ALA A 42 2.08 14.08 1.00
C ALA A 42 0.55 14.19 0.92
N ARG A 43 0.01 14.71 -0.19
CA ARG A 43 -1.45 14.83 -0.40
C ARG A 43 -2.15 13.48 -0.56
N PHE A 44 -1.48 12.50 -1.14
CA PHE A 44 -2.00 11.15 -1.30
C PHE A 44 -2.33 10.49 0.05
N SER A 45 -1.66 10.90 1.14
CA SER A 45 -1.99 10.39 2.48
C SER A 45 -3.44 10.68 2.92
N ASP A 46 -4.09 11.69 2.33
CA ASP A 46 -5.49 12.03 2.60
C ASP A 46 -6.50 11.22 1.75
N ILE A 47 -6.04 10.39 0.80
CA ILE A 47 -6.93 9.79 -0.21
C ILE A 47 -8.02 8.90 0.39
N GLU A 48 -7.73 8.15 1.46
CA GLU A 48 -8.73 7.32 2.12
C GLU A 48 -9.76 8.16 2.87
N ARG A 49 -9.33 9.26 3.51
CA ARG A 49 -10.26 10.22 4.15
C ARG A 49 -11.22 10.82 3.12
N ILE A 50 -10.71 11.19 1.94
CA ILE A 50 -11.52 11.75 0.85
C ILE A 50 -12.56 10.72 0.38
N ARG A 51 -12.15 9.47 0.22
CA ARG A 51 -13.04 8.36 -0.14
C ARG A 51 -14.11 8.12 0.91
N ASP A 52 -13.74 8.03 2.18
CA ASP A 52 -14.67 7.78 3.28
C ASP A 52 -15.71 8.91 3.41
N GLU A 53 -15.29 10.16 3.24
CA GLU A 53 -16.19 11.31 3.22
C GLU A 53 -17.16 11.21 2.04
N PHE A 54 -16.67 10.91 0.83
CA PHE A 54 -17.54 10.70 -0.33
C PHE A 54 -18.57 9.59 -0.09
N ASP A 55 -18.12 8.42 0.36
CA ASP A 55 -18.96 7.23 0.58
C ASP A 55 -20.05 7.53 1.65
N HIS A 56 -19.68 8.22 2.73
CA HIS A 56 -20.62 8.61 3.78
C HIS A 56 -21.70 9.57 3.26
N GLN A 57 -21.31 10.62 2.53
CA GLN A 57 -22.26 11.59 2.00
C GLN A 57 -23.12 10.98 0.88
N ASN A 58 -22.54 10.15 0.02
CA ASN A 58 -23.26 9.50 -1.07
C ASN A 58 -24.31 8.52 -0.54
N THR A 59 -23.96 7.71 0.46
CA THR A 59 -24.91 6.83 1.14
C THR A 59 -26.06 7.63 1.75
N THR A 60 -25.76 8.73 2.44
CA THR A 60 -26.78 9.62 3.01
C THR A 60 -27.72 10.20 1.95
N ILE A 61 -27.21 10.55 0.76
CA ILE A 61 -28.01 11.07 -0.35
C ILE A 61 -28.93 9.98 -0.91
N VAL A 62 -28.38 8.79 -1.18
CA VAL A 62 -29.14 7.64 -1.70
C VAL A 62 -30.26 7.27 -0.73
N ASP A 63 -29.97 7.14 0.56
CA ASP A 63 -30.97 6.84 1.59
C ASP A 63 -32.10 7.87 1.64
N LEU A 64 -31.80 9.15 1.40
CA LEU A 64 -32.79 10.21 1.38
C LEU A 64 -33.62 10.23 0.08
N ILE A 65 -33.05 9.82 -1.05
CA ILE A 65 -33.77 9.70 -2.33
C ILE A 65 -34.74 8.51 -2.26
N LEU A 66 -34.29 7.38 -1.72
CA LEU A 66 -35.08 6.15 -1.62
C LEU A 66 -36.21 6.21 -0.57
N GLN A 67 -36.32 7.31 0.18
CA GLN A 67 -37.52 7.60 0.99
C GLN A 67 -38.73 7.97 0.13
N ASP A 68 -38.51 8.38 -1.12
CA ASP A 68 -39.56 8.60 -2.12
C ASP A 68 -39.72 7.32 -2.96
N GLU A 69 -40.96 6.84 -3.12
CA GLU A 69 -41.28 5.67 -3.96
C GLU A 69 -40.88 5.87 -5.43
N ASN A 70 -40.78 7.14 -5.88
CA ASN A 70 -40.31 7.50 -7.22
C ASN A 70 -38.84 7.95 -7.24
N GLY A 71 -38.07 7.68 -6.18
CA GLY A 71 -36.68 8.10 -6.05
C GLY A 71 -35.79 7.54 -7.17
N ASP A 72 -35.14 8.44 -7.92
CA ASP A 72 -34.18 8.11 -8.97
C ASP A 72 -32.75 8.40 -8.50
N ILE A 73 -31.88 7.38 -8.56
CA ILE A 73 -30.47 7.45 -8.14
C ILE A 73 -29.49 7.41 -9.32
N THR A 74 -29.96 7.48 -10.57
CA THR A 74 -29.10 7.36 -11.76
C THR A 74 -27.99 8.41 -11.82
N LEU A 75 -28.29 9.65 -11.42
CA LEU A 75 -27.29 10.72 -11.33
C LEU A 75 -26.24 10.42 -10.24
N GLU A 76 -26.68 9.94 -9.09
CA GLU A 76 -25.86 9.59 -7.94
C GLU A 76 -24.92 8.43 -8.26
N ASP A 77 -25.38 7.44 -9.03
CA ASP A 77 -24.56 6.35 -9.54
C ASP A 77 -23.52 6.85 -10.55
N THR A 78 -23.90 7.73 -11.47
CA THR A 78 -22.98 8.33 -12.45
C THR A 78 -21.87 9.13 -11.73
N LEU A 79 -22.22 9.90 -10.71
CA LEU A 79 -21.26 10.66 -9.91
C LEU A 79 -20.34 9.74 -9.10
N ARG A 80 -20.87 8.65 -8.56
CA ARG A 80 -20.09 7.62 -7.87
C ARG A 80 -19.10 6.93 -8.81
N GLU A 81 -19.53 6.59 -10.02
CA GLU A 81 -18.65 6.01 -11.04
C GLU A 81 -17.50 6.95 -11.41
N GLY A 82 -17.79 8.22 -11.69
CA GLY A 82 -16.77 9.23 -11.98
C GLY A 82 -15.78 9.43 -10.82
N PHE A 83 -16.28 9.53 -9.60
CA PHE A 83 -15.44 9.65 -8.41
C PHE A 83 -14.51 8.43 -8.23
N LEU A 84 -15.04 7.22 -8.37
CA LEU A 84 -14.25 5.99 -8.24
C LEU A 84 -13.21 5.85 -9.35
N ALA A 85 -13.55 6.25 -10.57
CA ALA A 85 -12.60 6.28 -11.68
C ALA A 85 -11.40 7.17 -11.36
N ASP A 86 -11.65 8.40 -10.88
CA ASP A 86 -10.59 9.32 -10.47
C ASP A 86 -9.78 8.76 -9.27
N TYR A 87 -10.46 8.21 -8.26
CA TYR A 87 -9.82 7.61 -7.08
C TYR A 87 -8.84 6.48 -7.45
N TYR A 88 -9.29 5.53 -8.26
CA TYR A 88 -8.44 4.41 -8.66
C TYR A 88 -7.35 4.83 -9.65
N CYS A 89 -7.60 5.83 -10.49
CA CYS A 89 -6.57 6.41 -11.33
C CYS A 89 -5.44 7.02 -10.50
N VAL A 90 -5.76 7.81 -9.47
CA VAL A 90 -4.78 8.38 -8.54
C VAL A 90 -3.96 7.28 -7.86
N LYS A 91 -4.61 6.22 -7.36
CA LYS A 91 -3.91 5.07 -6.75
C LYS A 91 -2.95 4.38 -7.72
N ALA A 92 -3.41 4.11 -8.93
CA ALA A 92 -2.58 3.47 -9.95
C ALA A 92 -1.33 4.30 -10.30
N ILE A 93 -1.48 5.63 -10.43
CA ILE A 93 -0.35 6.54 -10.68
C ILE A 93 0.63 6.51 -9.50
N TYR A 94 0.13 6.59 -8.27
CA TYR A 94 0.97 6.53 -7.07
C TYR A 94 1.80 5.25 -7.00
N ASP A 95 1.16 4.09 -7.20
CA ASP A 95 1.84 2.79 -7.16
C ASP A 95 2.89 2.67 -8.27
N THR A 96 2.57 3.18 -9.46
CA THR A 96 3.49 3.18 -10.61
C THR A 96 4.74 4.02 -10.33
N ILE A 97 4.56 5.28 -9.94
CA ILE A 97 5.69 6.20 -9.68
C ILE A 97 6.54 5.68 -8.50
N THR A 98 5.90 5.19 -7.43
CA THR A 98 6.62 4.64 -6.26
C THR A 98 7.47 3.42 -6.65
N SER A 99 6.94 2.55 -7.52
CA SER A 99 7.65 1.37 -8.03
C SER A 99 8.84 1.75 -8.92
N GLU A 100 8.71 2.78 -9.76
CA GLU A 100 9.80 3.26 -10.64
C GLU A 100 10.93 3.91 -9.85
N ILE A 101 10.61 4.76 -8.87
CA ILE A 101 11.62 5.40 -8.01
C ILE A 101 12.42 4.34 -7.25
N SER A 102 11.75 3.31 -6.72
CA SER A 102 12.39 2.21 -5.99
C SER A 102 13.36 1.39 -6.87
N LYS A 103 13.15 1.36 -8.19
CA LYS A 103 14.05 0.68 -9.15
C LYS A 103 15.24 1.55 -9.56
N SER A 104 15.09 2.88 -9.56
CA SER A 104 16.17 3.80 -9.93
C SER A 104 17.32 3.85 -8.92
N ASP A 105 17.07 3.51 -7.65
CA ASP A 105 18.12 3.41 -6.62
C ASP A 105 18.97 2.11 -6.75
N THR A 106 18.64 1.22 -7.69
CA THR A 106 19.49 0.08 -8.06
C THR A 106 20.31 0.36 -9.31
N VAL A 107 21.32 1.22 -9.20
CA VAL A 107 22.41 1.30 -10.19
C VAL A 107 23.40 0.17 -9.89
N PRO A 108 23.65 -0.80 -10.80
CA PRO A 108 24.84 -1.63 -10.70
C PRO A 108 26.03 -0.75 -11.06
N ASN A 109 26.81 -0.35 -10.07
CA ASN A 109 28.10 0.31 -10.26
C ASN A 109 29.04 -0.61 -11.05
N SER A 110 28.98 -0.52 -12.38
CA SER A 110 29.98 -1.12 -13.27
C SER A 110 31.19 -0.19 -13.30
N SER A 111 32.02 -0.28 -12.26
CA SER A 111 33.36 0.29 -12.25
C SER A 111 34.23 -0.45 -13.26
N SER A 112 34.72 0.28 -14.25
CA SER A 112 35.85 -0.13 -15.06
C SER A 112 37.10 -0.28 -14.17
N SER A 113 37.87 -1.31 -14.53
CA SER A 113 39.27 -1.57 -14.17
C SER A 113 39.60 -2.19 -12.81
N SER A 114 40.33 -3.31 -12.96
CA SER A 114 41.32 -3.91 -12.08
C SER A 114 40.82 -4.83 -10.96
N SER A 115 40.90 -6.12 -11.29
CA SER A 115 41.52 -7.16 -10.47
C SER A 115 41.24 -7.10 -8.96
N LYS A 116 40.38 -8.01 -8.50
CA LYS A 116 40.73 -8.94 -7.40
C LYS A 116 39.64 -9.99 -7.30
N LEU A 117 40.04 -11.21 -7.69
CA LEU A 117 39.80 -12.44 -6.96
C LEU A 117 38.34 -12.73 -6.58
N HIS A 118 37.81 -13.76 -7.22
CA HIS A 118 36.88 -14.71 -6.62
C HIS A 118 37.35 -15.06 -5.20
N ALA A 119 36.88 -14.31 -4.21
CA ALA A 119 36.94 -14.68 -2.83
C ALA A 119 35.54 -15.14 -2.47
N ASN A 120 35.43 -16.45 -2.27
CA ASN A 120 34.37 -17.13 -1.55
C ASN A 120 34.15 -16.47 -0.18
N MET A 121 33.52 -15.30 -0.14
CA MET A 121 33.11 -14.68 1.10
C MET A 121 31.83 -15.40 1.54
N ARG A 122 32.02 -16.61 2.10
CA ARG A 122 31.15 -17.13 3.14
C ARG A 122 31.04 -16.03 4.17
N LEU A 123 29.96 -15.24 4.10
CA LEU A 123 29.60 -14.32 5.16
C LEU A 123 29.42 -15.14 6.45
N PRO A 124 29.79 -14.54 7.60
CA PRO A 124 29.84 -15.24 8.88
C PRO A 124 28.47 -15.84 9.14
N LYS A 125 28.44 -17.07 9.70
CA LYS A 125 27.23 -17.74 10.16
C LYS A 125 26.33 -16.72 10.87
N LEU A 126 25.33 -16.22 10.14
CA LEU A 126 24.38 -15.27 10.67
C LEU A 126 23.41 -16.12 11.47
N GLU A 127 23.67 -16.24 12.77
CA GLU A 127 22.77 -16.96 13.67
C GLU A 127 21.50 -16.13 13.83
N LEU A 128 20.58 -16.29 12.86
CA LEU A 128 19.19 -15.89 13.02
C LEU A 128 18.70 -16.55 14.32
N LYS A 129 18.31 -15.72 15.29
CA LYS A 129 17.64 -16.22 16.49
C LYS A 129 16.44 -17.05 16.03
N ARG A 130 16.48 -18.33 16.36
CA ARG A 130 15.43 -19.30 16.02
C ARG A 130 14.13 -18.80 16.63
N PHE A 131 13.08 -18.70 15.83
CA PHE A 131 11.76 -18.31 16.34
C PHE A 131 11.23 -19.45 17.22
N GLU A 132 11.09 -19.23 18.51
CA GLU A 132 10.68 -20.27 19.48
C GLU A 132 9.17 -20.51 19.51
N GLY A 133 8.39 -19.89 18.61
CA GLY A 133 6.94 -20.09 18.53
C GLY A 133 6.10 -19.17 19.41
N ASP A 134 6.71 -18.15 20.02
CA ASP A 134 6.01 -17.12 20.80
C ASP A 134 5.50 -15.98 19.90
N CYS A 135 4.17 -15.85 19.80
CA CYS A 135 3.50 -14.82 19.00
C CYS A 135 3.89 -13.39 19.39
N THR A 136 4.32 -13.15 20.64
CA THR A 136 4.72 -11.81 21.10
C THR A 136 6.07 -11.37 20.51
N GLN A 137 6.90 -12.33 20.10
CA GLN A 137 8.22 -12.09 19.52
C GLN A 137 8.20 -12.05 17.99
N PHE A 138 7.06 -12.36 17.37
CA PHE A 138 6.90 -12.37 15.91
C PHE A 138 7.16 -11.00 15.26
N PRO A 139 6.70 -9.85 15.81
CA PRO A 139 7.02 -8.53 15.25
C PRO A 139 8.52 -8.22 15.25
N THR A 140 9.23 -8.67 16.29
CA THR A 140 10.68 -8.51 16.39
C THR A 140 11.42 -9.43 15.41
N PHE A 141 10.96 -10.68 15.29
CA PHE A 141 11.50 -11.65 14.36
C PHE A 141 11.36 -11.19 12.90
N ILE A 142 10.16 -10.76 12.49
CA ILE A 142 9.92 -10.32 11.12
C ILE A 142 10.67 -9.03 10.79
N GLY A 143 10.84 -8.13 11.77
CA GLY A 143 11.67 -6.94 11.63
C GLY A 143 13.14 -7.28 11.36
N LEU A 144 13.71 -8.22 12.11
CA LEU A 144 15.08 -8.72 11.90
C LEU A 144 15.23 -9.47 10.57
N PHE A 145 14.25 -10.31 10.22
CA PHE A 145 14.25 -11.03 8.94
C PHE A 145 14.20 -10.06 7.75
N ASN A 146 13.41 -9.00 7.85
CA ASN A 146 13.32 -8.01 6.78
C ASN A 146 14.62 -7.21 6.63
N ALA A 147 15.25 -6.82 7.74
CA ALA A 147 16.51 -6.10 7.73
C ALA A 147 17.69 -6.94 7.23
N LEU A 148 17.73 -8.24 7.55
CA LEU A 148 18.88 -9.10 7.29
C LEU A 148 18.76 -9.93 6.01
N VAL A 149 17.54 -10.34 5.64
CA VAL A 149 17.28 -11.30 4.56
C VAL A 149 16.43 -10.67 3.45
N HIS A 150 15.30 -10.04 3.77
CA HIS A 150 14.39 -9.50 2.74
C HIS A 150 15.02 -8.35 1.94
N ASN A 151 15.64 -7.39 2.63
CA ASN A 151 16.29 -6.21 2.04
C ASN A 151 17.70 -6.50 1.48
N ASN A 152 18.22 -7.72 1.64
CA ASN A 152 19.52 -8.08 1.10
C ASN A 152 19.39 -8.42 -0.40
N ALA A 153 20.02 -7.61 -1.25
CA ALA A 153 20.00 -7.76 -2.71
C ALA A 153 20.95 -8.86 -3.23
N SER A 154 21.86 -9.37 -2.38
CA SER A 154 22.77 -10.46 -2.73
C SER A 154 22.16 -11.86 -2.59
N LEU A 155 20.95 -11.96 -2.02
CA LEU A 155 20.23 -13.23 -1.87
C LEU A 155 19.14 -13.36 -2.93
N SER A 156 19.08 -14.50 -3.59
CA SER A 156 17.99 -14.85 -4.51
C SER A 156 16.68 -15.11 -3.75
N LYS A 157 15.55 -15.10 -4.45
CA LYS A 157 14.24 -15.43 -3.85
C LYS A 157 14.25 -16.82 -3.19
N ASP A 158 14.94 -17.78 -3.81
CA ASP A 158 15.05 -19.14 -3.32
C ASP A 158 15.91 -19.22 -2.05
N GLU A 159 17.02 -18.47 -2.00
CA GLU A 159 17.86 -18.39 -0.80
C GLU A 159 17.10 -17.73 0.36
N LYS A 160 16.36 -16.66 0.10
CA LYS A 160 15.50 -15.99 1.11
C LYS A 160 14.45 -16.95 1.67
N PHE A 161 13.84 -17.78 0.81
CA PHE A 161 12.89 -18.80 1.24
C PHE A 161 13.56 -19.88 2.10
N HIS A 162 14.73 -20.37 1.69
CA HIS A 162 15.50 -21.33 2.50
C HIS A 162 15.86 -20.78 3.89
N TYR A 163 16.26 -19.50 3.98
CA TYR A 163 16.54 -18.84 5.25
C TYR A 163 15.30 -18.71 6.15
N LEU A 164 14.13 -18.43 5.56
CA LEU A 164 12.88 -18.37 6.30
C LEU A 164 12.54 -19.74 6.90
N VAL A 165 12.59 -20.79 6.08
CA VAL A 165 12.28 -22.16 6.52
C VAL A 165 13.28 -22.65 7.58
N SER A 166 14.57 -22.32 7.46
CA SER A 166 15.56 -22.71 8.48
C SER A 166 15.40 -21.97 9.82
N SER A 167 14.80 -20.78 9.80
CA SER A 167 14.60 -19.94 10.98
C SER A 167 13.31 -20.24 11.73
N LEU A 168 12.43 -21.02 11.12
CA LEU A 168 11.19 -21.50 11.70
C LEU A 168 11.40 -22.86 12.38
N PRO A 169 10.67 -23.13 13.47
CA PRO A 169 10.66 -24.45 14.05
C PRO A 169 10.06 -25.45 13.04
N PRO A 170 10.59 -26.68 12.94
CA PRO A 170 9.97 -27.71 12.13
C PRO A 170 8.55 -27.96 12.63
N LEU A 171 7.61 -28.13 11.71
CA LEU A 171 6.19 -28.40 11.96
C LEU A 171 5.92 -29.74 12.71
N THR A 172 6.94 -30.39 13.26
CA THR A 172 6.87 -31.71 13.91
C THR A 172 6.73 -31.67 15.42
N SER A 173 6.41 -30.53 16.04
CA SER A 173 6.20 -30.43 17.50
C SER A 173 4.77 -30.11 17.93
N LEU A 174 3.77 -30.26 17.04
CA LEU A 174 2.34 -30.14 17.38
C LEU A 174 1.56 -31.46 17.23
N GLU A 175 2.20 -32.62 17.44
CA GLU A 175 1.49 -33.91 17.63
C GLU A 175 1.78 -34.59 18.98
N SER A 176 2.41 -33.90 19.92
CA SER A 176 2.60 -34.42 21.28
C SER A 176 2.17 -33.38 22.31
N ASN A 177 0.84 -33.16 22.40
CA ASN A 177 0.13 -32.75 23.62
C ASN A 177 -1.40 -32.95 23.46
N SER A 178 -1.79 -34.11 22.95
CA SER A 178 -3.12 -34.68 23.13
C SER A 178 -2.99 -36.15 23.45
N THR A 179 -2.38 -36.46 24.60
CA THR A 179 -2.66 -37.72 25.30
C THR A 179 -2.46 -37.50 26.80
N LEU A 180 -3.57 -37.71 27.52
CA LEU A 180 -3.83 -37.70 28.97
C LEU A 180 -4.08 -36.33 29.62
#